data_AF-A0A433PTT2-F1
#
_entry.id   AF-A0A433PTT2-F1
#
_cell.length_a   1.000
_cell.length_b   1.000
_cell.length_c   1.000
_cell.angle_alpha   90.00
_cell.angle_beta   90.00
_cell.angle_gamma   90.00
#
_symmetry.space_group_name_H-M   'P 1'
#
loop_
_entity.id
_entity.type
_entity.pdbx_description
1 polymer ?
#
loop_
_entity_poly.entity_id
_entity_poly.type
_entity_poly.pdbx_seq_one_letter_code
_entity_poly.pdbx_strand_id
1 'polypeptide(L)'
;MYLPSKFPSAPHLSVGEGVHKMKGAWDSIHVFEAQERARNGHYKLTSTVMLYMLTNKGELGHMNLSGSMTRQTEQVFPVDEPSAHIANVGRMVEEMELKTRSLLQEVYFGKTKDIVNDLRSIGSIREGKKQADIQRELLGQLMDRQPRQTGA
;
A
#
# COMPACT_ATOMS: atom_id res chain seq x y z
N MET A 1 -51.48 -2.83 -26.26
CA MET A 1 -50.40 -3.81 -26.52
C MET A 1 -49.10 -3.03 -26.69
N TYR A 2 -48.34 -2.85 -25.60
CA TYR A 2 -47.00 -2.24 -25.63
C TYR A 2 -46.10 -3.15 -24.78
N LEU A 3 -45.15 -3.81 -25.43
CA LEU A 3 -44.09 -4.61 -24.80
C LEU A 3 -42.86 -3.72 -24.57
N PRO A 4 -42.09 -3.89 -23.48
CA PRO A 4 -40.92 -3.07 -23.18
C PRO A 4 -39.67 -3.59 -23.90
N SER A 5 -38.92 -2.70 -24.56
CA SER A 5 -37.57 -2.99 -25.06
C SER A 5 -36.55 -2.85 -23.91
N LYS A 6 -36.21 -3.96 -23.25
CA LYS A 6 -35.01 -4.03 -22.42
C LYS A 6 -33.78 -4.15 -23.33
N PHE A 7 -32.91 -3.14 -23.32
CA PHE A 7 -31.57 -3.25 -23.88
C PHE A 7 -30.71 -4.16 -22.99
N PRO A 8 -30.01 -5.16 -23.53
CA PRO A 8 -29.06 -5.94 -22.75
C PRO A 8 -27.78 -5.12 -22.52
N SER A 9 -27.50 -4.80 -21.26
CA SER A 9 -26.20 -4.29 -20.81
C SER A 9 -25.11 -5.35 -21.05
N ALA A 10 -24.01 -4.93 -21.68
CA ALA A 10 -22.91 -5.78 -22.11
C ALA A 10 -22.33 -6.63 -20.96
N PRO A 11 -21.92 -7.89 -21.22
CA PRO A 11 -21.31 -8.73 -20.21
C PRO A 11 -19.91 -8.24 -19.85
N HIS A 12 -19.71 -7.87 -18.58
CA HIS A 12 -18.40 -7.71 -17.98
C HIS A 12 -17.65 -9.05 -18.06
N LEU A 13 -16.55 -9.09 -18.81
CA LEU A 13 -15.71 -10.28 -18.97
C LEU A 13 -15.04 -10.63 -17.63
N SER A 14 -15.62 -11.55 -16.86
CA SER A 14 -14.95 -12.16 -15.71
C SER A 14 -14.03 -13.28 -16.21
N VAL A 15 -12.72 -13.07 -16.13
CA VAL A 15 -11.72 -14.11 -16.41
C VAL A 15 -11.69 -15.11 -15.24
N GLY A 16 -12.06 -16.36 -15.53
CA GLY A 16 -11.57 -17.63 -14.97
C GLY A 16 -11.53 -17.82 -13.44
N GLU A 17 -12.39 -18.71 -12.92
CA GLU A 17 -12.37 -19.22 -11.54
C GLU A 17 -11.11 -20.03 -11.19
N GLY A 18 -10.57 -19.76 -10.00
CA GLY A 18 -9.58 -20.60 -9.30
C GLY A 18 -9.50 -20.26 -7.80
N VAL A 19 -10.18 -21.06 -6.96
CA VAL A 19 -9.90 -21.42 -5.54
C VAL A 19 -9.53 -20.33 -4.51
N HIS A 20 -9.70 -19.03 -4.80
CA HIS A 20 -9.68 -17.99 -3.77
C HIS A 20 -10.83 -17.01 -4.00
N LYS A 21 -11.83 -17.01 -3.10
CA LYS A 21 -12.88 -15.98 -3.03
C LYS A 21 -12.31 -14.65 -2.49
N MET A 22 -11.28 -14.14 -3.15
CA MET A 22 -10.74 -12.80 -2.94
C MET A 22 -11.28 -11.93 -4.07
N LYS A 23 -12.23 -11.04 -3.74
CA LYS A 23 -12.71 -10.02 -4.67
C LYS A 23 -11.92 -8.75 -4.40
N GLY A 24 -11.36 -8.12 -5.42
CA GLY A 24 -10.67 -6.85 -5.25
C GLY A 24 -10.88 -5.91 -6.43
N ALA A 25 -10.79 -4.62 -6.17
CA ALA A 25 -10.83 -3.56 -7.17
C ALA A 25 -9.70 -2.55 -6.88
N TRP A 26 -9.11 -2.05 -7.96
CA TRP A 26 -8.12 -0.99 -7.95
C TRP A 26 -8.61 0.11 -8.90
N ASP A 27 -8.83 1.30 -8.37
CA ASP A 27 -9.23 2.46 -9.13
C ASP A 27 -8.19 3.56 -8.96
N SER A 28 -7.64 4.07 -10.07
CA SER A 28 -6.71 5.20 -10.05
C SER A 28 -7.30 6.41 -10.79
N ILE A 29 -7.18 7.58 -10.16
CA ILE A 29 -7.62 8.87 -10.68
C ILE A 29 -6.41 9.79 -10.69
N HIS A 30 -6.04 10.26 -11.88
CA HIS A 30 -4.92 11.17 -12.09
C HIS A 30 -5.44 12.49 -12.66
N VAL A 31 -5.38 13.55 -11.86
CA VAL A 31 -5.69 14.91 -12.28
C VAL A 31 -4.39 15.67 -12.42
N PHE A 32 -4.13 16.24 -13.60
CA PHE A 32 -2.94 17.04 -13.82
C PHE A 32 -3.28 18.44 -14.30
N GLU A 33 -2.43 19.38 -13.94
CA GLU A 33 -2.38 20.73 -14.45
C GLU A 33 -1.07 20.90 -15.21
N ALA A 34 -1.11 21.51 -16.40
CA ALA A 34 0.06 21.83 -17.20
C ALA A 34 0.07 23.32 -17.52
N GLN A 35 1.14 24.01 -17.13
CA GLN A 35 1.37 25.42 -17.44
C GLN A 35 2.64 25.54 -18.25
N GLU A 36 2.51 25.96 -19.50
CA GLU A 36 3.65 26.15 -20.38
C GLU A 36 4.24 27.56 -20.22
N ARG A 37 5.56 27.63 -20.07
CA ARG A 37 6.32 28.87 -20.04
C ARG A 37 7.58 28.73 -20.89
N ALA A 38 7.60 29.43 -22.02
CA ALA A 38 8.66 29.33 -23.02
C ALA A 38 8.83 27.87 -23.50
N ARG A 39 10.00 27.25 -23.29
CA ARG A 39 10.28 25.85 -23.69
C ARG A 39 10.14 24.84 -22.55
N ASN A 40 9.49 25.22 -21.45
CA ASN A 40 9.29 24.37 -20.28
C ASN A 40 7.81 24.27 -19.95
N GLY A 41 7.37 23.06 -19.58
CA GLY A 41 6.07 22.81 -18.97
C GLY A 41 6.23 22.61 -17.47
N HIS A 42 5.45 23.35 -16.69
CA HIS A 42 5.27 23.13 -15.25
C HIS A 42 4.05 22.23 -15.07
N TYR A 43 4.26 21.07 -14.46
CA TYR A 43 3.23 20.07 -14.28
C TYR A 43 2.96 19.86 -12.81
N LYS A 44 1.69 19.83 -12.44
CA LYS A 44 1.22 19.43 -11.11
C LYS A 44 0.33 18.22 -11.29
N LEU A 45 0.74 17.08 -10.76
CA LEU A 45 -0.01 15.83 -10.81
C LEU A 45 -0.56 15.51 -9.41
N THR A 46 -1.87 15.43 -9.31
CA THR A 46 -2.59 14.92 -8.13
C THR A 46 -3.16 13.55 -8.47
N SER A 47 -2.69 12.52 -7.78
CA SER A 47 -3.11 11.14 -8.01
C SER A 47 -3.79 10.59 -6.78
N THR A 48 -4.96 9.99 -6.97
CA THR A 48 -5.69 9.25 -5.94
C THR A 48 -5.82 7.81 -6.39
N VAL A 49 -5.45 6.88 -5.52
CA VAL A 49 -5.65 5.44 -5.74
C VAL A 49 -6.54 4.89 -4.65
N MET A 50 -7.56 4.15 -5.06
CA MET A 50 -8.49 3.44 -4.19
C MET A 50 -8.28 1.94 -4.37
N LEU A 51 -8.12 1.26 -3.24
CA LEU A 51 -8.01 -0.19 -3.19
C LEU A 51 -9.15 -0.72 -2.35
N TYR A 52 -9.83 -1.73 -2.88
CA TYR A 52 -10.86 -2.48 -2.18
C TYR A 52 -10.52 -3.96 -2.29
N MET A 53 -10.43 -4.67 -1.18
CA MET A 53 -10.22 -6.11 -1.15
C MET A 53 -11.11 -6.77 -0.12
N LEU A 54 -11.89 -7.73 -0.58
CA LEU A 54 -12.81 -8.52 0.21
C LEU A 54 -12.36 -9.98 0.17
N THR A 55 -11.95 -10.50 1.32
CA THR A 55 -11.58 -11.91 1.48
C THR A 55 -12.67 -12.60 2.29
N ASN A 56 -13.20 -13.70 1.76
CA ASN A 56 -14.11 -14.57 2.50
C ASN A 56 -13.58 -16.01 2.46
N LYS A 57 -12.77 -16.36 3.47
CA LYS A 57 -12.17 -17.69 3.63
C LYS A 57 -12.67 -18.29 4.94
N GLY A 58 -13.04 -19.57 4.93
CA GLY A 58 -13.65 -20.23 6.10
C GLY A 58 -12.81 -20.13 7.39
N GLU A 59 -11.49 -20.12 7.27
CA GLU A 59 -10.56 -20.04 8.42
C GLU A 59 -10.28 -18.61 8.90
N LEU A 60 -10.31 -17.63 7.98
CA LEU A 60 -10.00 -16.22 8.27
C LEU A 60 -11.27 -15.37 8.51
N GLY A 61 -12.45 -15.94 8.23
CA GLY A 61 -13.72 -15.23 8.23
C GLY A 61 -13.84 -14.23 7.08
N HIS A 62 -14.70 -13.23 7.31
CA HIS A 62 -14.90 -12.12 6.39
C HIS A 62 -13.92 -10.99 6.74
N MET A 63 -13.01 -10.68 5.83
CA MET A 63 -12.07 -9.57 5.96
C MET A 63 -12.30 -8.57 4.84
N ASN A 64 -12.52 -7.31 5.21
CA ASN A 64 -12.61 -6.18 4.30
C ASN A 64 -11.40 -5.26 4.52
N LEU A 65 -10.60 -5.10 3.49
CA LEU A 65 -9.41 -4.29 3.49
C LEU A 65 -9.53 -3.26 2.37
N SER A 66 -9.85 -2.03 2.75
CA SER A 66 -10.21 -0.96 1.82
C SER A 66 -9.64 0.38 2.25
N GLY A 67 -9.36 1.24 1.28
CA GLY A 67 -9.06 2.64 1.53
C GLY A 67 -8.49 3.33 0.31
N SER A 68 -8.04 4.57 0.52
CA SER A 68 -7.55 5.45 -0.53
C SER A 68 -6.24 6.11 -0.13
N MET A 69 -5.42 6.42 -1.12
CA MET A 69 -4.25 7.27 -0.94
C MET A 69 -4.25 8.36 -2.00
N THR A 70 -4.03 9.61 -1.57
CA THR A 70 -3.88 10.77 -2.46
C THR A 70 -2.48 11.36 -2.31
N ARG A 71 -1.81 11.61 -3.42
CA ARG A 71 -0.46 12.18 -3.50
C ARG A 71 -0.42 13.29 -4.54
N GLN A 72 0.37 14.31 -4.28
CA GLN A 72 0.64 15.40 -5.22
C GLN A 72 2.14 15.45 -5.51
N THR A 73 2.50 15.72 -6.76
CA THR A 73 3.87 15.99 -7.19
C THR A 73 3.90 17.12 -8.20
N GLU A 74 4.96 17.89 -8.20
CA GLU A 74 5.20 18.98 -9.13
C GLU A 74 6.55 18.79 -9.80
N GLN A 75 6.59 18.88 -11.13
CA GLN A 75 7.81 18.69 -11.92
C GLN A 75 7.83 19.66 -13.09
N VAL A 76 9.04 20.00 -13.54
CA VAL A 76 9.25 20.83 -14.73
C VAL A 76 9.97 19.99 -15.76
N PHE A 77 9.42 19.92 -16.97
CA PHE A 77 10.05 19.22 -18.09
C PHE A 77 10.17 20.13 -19.31
N PRO A 78 11.22 19.95 -20.13
CA PRO A 78 11.30 20.62 -21.43
C PRO A 78 10.13 20.19 -22.33
N VAL A 79 9.69 21.11 -23.17
CA VAL A 79 8.64 20.93 -24.17
C VAL A 79 9.18 21.43 -25.51
N ASP A 80 9.67 20.49 -26.31
CA ASP A 80 10.25 20.78 -27.63
C ASP A 80 9.19 20.76 -28.74
N GLU A 81 8.15 19.94 -28.58
CA GLU A 81 7.00 19.82 -29.47
C GLU A 81 5.73 19.56 -28.62
N PRO A 82 4.52 19.92 -29.06
CA PRO A 82 3.29 19.64 -28.31
C PRO A 82 3.08 18.18 -27.89
N SER A 83 3.62 17.22 -28.66
CA SER A 83 3.60 15.78 -28.32
C SER A 83 4.32 15.46 -27.01
N ALA A 84 5.28 16.29 -26.60
CA ALA A 84 6.08 16.10 -25.39
C ALA A 84 5.24 16.17 -24.10
N HIS A 85 4.11 16.90 -24.10
CA HIS A 85 3.22 16.97 -22.93
C HIS A 85 2.69 15.59 -22.53
N ILE A 86 2.25 14.79 -23.50
CA ILE A 86 1.72 13.44 -23.25
C ILE A 86 2.82 12.55 -22.67
N ALA A 87 4.03 12.61 -23.23
CA ALA A 87 5.16 11.83 -22.75
C ALA A 87 5.58 12.25 -21.32
N ASN A 88 5.61 13.55 -21.04
CA ASN A 88 5.96 14.09 -19.73
C ASN A 88 4.93 13.70 -18.66
N VAL A 89 3.63 13.88 -18.94
CA VAL A 89 2.55 13.48 -18.04
C VAL A 89 2.52 11.97 -17.84
N GLY A 90 2.68 11.19 -18.93
CA GLY A 90 2.73 9.73 -18.86
C GLY A 90 3.84 9.23 -17.92
N ARG A 91 5.04 9.81 -18.02
CA ARG A 91 6.16 9.51 -17.12
C ARG A 91 5.83 9.83 -15.65
N MET A 92 5.20 10.98 -15.38
CA MET A 92 4.80 11.36 -14.03
C MET A 92 3.75 10.40 -13.45
N VAL A 93 2.78 9.98 -14.26
CA VAL A 93 1.74 9.02 -13.85
C VAL A 93 2.34 7.65 -13.55
N GLU A 94 3.20 7.13 -14.43
CA GLU A 94 3.89 5.85 -14.24
C GLU A 94 4.71 5.83 -12.95
N GLU A 95 5.52 6.87 -12.72
CA GLU A 95 6.33 6.99 -11.51
C GLU A 95 5.45 7.06 -10.25
N MET A 96 4.33 7.77 -10.31
CA MET A 96 3.39 7.89 -9.20
C MET A 96 2.65 6.58 -8.92
N GLU A 97 2.24 5.83 -9.95
CA GLU A 97 1.63 4.52 -9.79
C GLU A 97 2.61 3.51 -9.19
N LEU A 98 3.88 3.51 -9.64
CA LEU A 98 4.93 2.65 -9.06
C LEU A 98 5.13 2.94 -7.57
N LYS A 99 5.30 4.22 -7.20
CA LYS A 99 5.42 4.64 -5.79
C LYS A 99 4.19 4.26 -4.97
N THR A 100 3.00 4.47 -5.53
CA THR A 100 1.73 4.20 -4.85
C THR A 100 1.54 2.70 -4.64
N ARG A 101 1.84 1.88 -5.64
CA ARG A 101 1.81 0.42 -5.56
C ARG A 101 2.69 -0.11 -4.42
N SER A 102 3.94 0.34 -4.36
CA SER A 102 4.86 -0.07 -3.29
C SER A 102 4.34 0.30 -1.90
N LEU A 103 3.80 1.51 -1.74
CA LEU A 103 3.29 1.96 -0.45
C LEU A 103 2.00 1.24 -0.05
N LEU A 104 1.11 0.94 -1.00
CA LEU A 104 -0.10 0.18 -0.73
C LEU A 104 0.24 -1.25 -0.26
N GLN A 105 1.30 -1.87 -0.82
CA GLN A 105 1.77 -3.16 -0.31
C GLN A 105 2.20 -3.09 1.16
N GLU A 106 2.97 -2.05 1.54
CA GLU A 106 3.46 -1.87 2.91
C GLU A 106 2.33 -1.56 3.90
N VAL A 107 1.43 -0.64 3.57
CA VAL A 107 0.39 -0.18 4.50
C VAL A 107 -0.72 -1.21 4.65
N TYR A 108 -1.22 -1.78 3.55
CA TYR A 108 -2.40 -2.65 3.60
C TYR A 108 -2.07 -4.05 4.11
N PHE A 109 -0.91 -4.61 3.75
CA PHE A 109 -0.53 -5.97 4.15
C PHE A 109 0.54 -6.04 5.24
N GLY A 110 1.37 -5.01 5.40
CA GLY A 110 2.34 -4.92 6.49
C GLY A 110 1.67 -4.43 7.77
N LYS A 111 1.34 -3.13 7.82
CA LYS A 111 0.87 -2.49 9.07
C LYS A 111 -0.41 -3.10 9.64
N THR A 112 -1.38 -3.42 8.79
CA THR A 112 -2.63 -4.07 9.25
C THR A 112 -2.36 -5.42 9.90
N LYS A 113 -1.42 -6.20 9.34
CA LYS A 113 -1.03 -7.50 9.89
C LYS A 113 -0.31 -7.33 11.23
N ASP A 114 0.58 -6.36 11.35
CA ASP A 114 1.32 -6.08 12.58
C ASP A 114 0.35 -5.66 13.70
N ILE A 115 -0.58 -4.74 13.43
CA ILE A 115 -1.61 -4.30 14.39
C ILE A 115 -2.48 -5.49 14.85
N VAL A 116 -2.90 -6.36 13.93
CA VAL A 116 -3.69 -7.55 14.29
C VAL A 116 -2.88 -8.53 15.13
N ASN A 117 -1.58 -8.72 14.84
CA ASN A 117 -0.70 -9.58 15.62
C ASN A 117 -0.43 -9.01 17.02
N ASP A 118 -0.28 -7.70 17.16
CA ASP A 118 -0.10 -7.03 18.45
C ASP A 118 -1.35 -7.18 19.33
N LEU A 119 -2.53 -6.97 18.76
CA LEU A 119 -3.82 -7.13 19.46
C LEU A 119 -4.10 -8.59 19.80
N ARG A 120 -3.71 -9.51 18.93
CA ARG A 120 -3.81 -10.96 19.13
C ARG A 120 -2.45 -11.50 19.53
N SER A 121 -1.88 -11.05 20.64
CA SER A 121 -0.61 -11.59 21.16
C SER A 121 -0.68 -13.12 21.30
N ILE A 122 -0.16 -13.83 20.28
CA ILE A 122 -0.08 -15.30 20.22
C ILE A 122 1.09 -15.82 21.06
N GLY A 123 1.95 -14.91 21.56
CA GLY A 123 2.94 -15.23 22.56
C GLY A 123 2.25 -15.79 23.78
N SER A 124 2.40 -17.10 23.99
CA SER A 124 2.04 -17.73 25.24
C SER A 124 2.65 -16.93 26.38
N ILE A 125 1.96 -16.76 27.51
CA ILE A 125 2.52 -16.18 28.75
C ILE A 125 3.91 -16.80 29.08
N ARG A 126 4.12 -18.04 28.63
CA ARG A 126 5.37 -18.80 28.74
C ARG A 126 6.52 -18.23 27.90
N GLU A 127 6.26 -17.69 26.71
CA GLU A 127 7.24 -17.04 25.84
C GLU A 127 7.62 -15.66 26.38
N GLY A 128 6.65 -14.89 26.88
CA GLY A 128 6.92 -13.63 27.59
C GLY A 128 7.78 -13.85 28.84
N LYS A 129 7.49 -14.90 29.62
CA LYS A 129 8.35 -15.32 30.75
C LYS A 129 9.75 -15.73 30.29
N LYS A 130 9.86 -16.56 29.26
CA LYS A 130 11.15 -17.02 28.73
C LYS A 130 12.01 -15.85 28.22
N GLN A 131 11.39 -14.86 27.57
CA GLN A 131 12.09 -13.66 27.13
C GLN A 131 12.58 -12.80 28.31
N ALA A 132 11.76 -12.66 29.35
CA ALA A 132 12.14 -11.96 30.58
C ALA A 132 13.28 -12.69 31.33
N ASP A 133 13.25 -14.02 31.36
CA ASP A 133 14.30 -14.85 31.98
C ASP A 133 15.63 -14.72 31.21
N ILE A 134 15.60 -14.77 29.87
CA ILE A 134 16.78 -14.55 29.02
C ILE A 134 17.33 -13.13 29.19
N GLN A 135 16.46 -12.11 29.28
CA GLN A 135 16.89 -10.73 29.55
C GLN A 135 17.58 -10.60 30.91
N ARG A 136 17.05 -11.27 31.96
CA ARG A 136 17.69 -11.31 33.28
C ARG A 136 19.05 -12.00 33.25
N GLU A 137 19.16 -13.12 32.53
CA GLU A 137 20.40 -13.86 32.41
C GLU A 137 21.48 -13.04 31.67
N LEU A 138 21.11 -12.39 30.56
CA LEU A 138 22.00 -11.50 29.81
C LEU A 138 22.47 -10.30 30.65
N LEU A 139 21.56 -9.66 31.41
CA LEU A 139 21.93 -8.58 32.33
C LEU A 139 22.88 -9.09 33.43
N GLY A 140 22.62 -10.28 33.97
CA GLY A 140 23.50 -10.92 34.94
C GLY A 140 24.91 -11.14 34.38
N GLN A 141 25.02 -11.69 33.16
CA GLN A 141 26.31 -11.90 32.50
C GLN A 141 27.04 -10.59 32.14
N LEU A 142 26.31 -9.52 31.82
CA LEU A 142 26.89 -8.20 31.55
C LEU A 142 27.40 -7.53 32.82
N MET A 143 26.71 -7.69 33.95
CA MET A 143 27.15 -7.21 35.26
C MET A 143 28.37 -7.99 35.77
N ASP A 144 28.42 -9.29 35.54
CA ASP A 144 29.56 -10.14 35.91
C ASP A 144 30.80 -9.85 35.04
N ARG A 145 30.60 -9.28 33.85
CA ARG A 145 31.67 -8.83 32.94
C ARG A 145 32.19 -7.42 33.22
N GLN A 146 31.68 -6.68 34.21
CA GLN A 146 32.35 -5.46 34.65
C GLN A 146 33.60 -5.82 35.47
N PRO A 147 34.82 -5.54 34.97
CA PRO A 147 36.02 -5.81 35.75
C PRO A 147 36.01 -4.94 37.01
N ARG A 148 36.19 -5.59 38.18
CA ARG A 148 36.55 -4.90 39.42
C ARG A 148 37.69 -3.95 39.09
N GLN A 149 37.45 -2.65 39.24
CA GLN A 149 38.50 -1.64 39.14
C GLN A 149 39.63 -2.08 40.07
N THR A 150 40.76 -2.47 39.49
CA THR A 150 42.01 -2.67 40.21
C THR A 150 42.50 -1.29 40.61
N GLY A 151 42.08 -0.84 41.80
CA GLY A 151 42.66 0.30 42.48
C GLY A 151 43.92 -0.13 43.19
N ALA A 152 45.08 0.21 42.63
CA ALA A 152 46.33 0.61 43.26
C ALA A 152 47.42 0.74 42.20
#